data_AF-A0A2T2V8A1-F1
#
_entry.id   AF-A0A2T2V8A1-F1
#
_cell.length_a   1.000
_cell.length_b   1.000
_cell.length_c   1.000
_cell.angle_alpha   90.00
_cell.angle_beta   90.00
_cell.angle_gamma   90.00
#
_symmetry.space_group_name_H-M   'P 1'
#
loop_
_entity.id
_entity.type
_entity.pdbx_description
1 polymer ?
#
loop_
_entity_poly.entity_id
_entity_poly.type
_entity_poly.pdbx_seq_one_letter_code
_entity_poly.pdbx_strand_id
1 'polypeptide(L)' 'MSSSSSPPRILQATARNRVIVSYGVVPDRVAPLLPDGLVPARHDGTAYVSLVGVELTKVRVLGLV' A
#
# COMPACT_ATOMS: atom_id res chain seq x y z
N MET A 1 32.04 -15.80 -13.93
CA MET A 1 31.35 -14.52 -13.62
C MET A 1 29.86 -14.78 -13.67
N SER A 2 29.23 -15.00 -12.51
CA SER A 2 27.80 -15.28 -12.43
C SER A 2 27.05 -13.96 -12.63
N SER A 3 26.40 -13.79 -13.78
CA SER A 3 25.49 -12.67 -13.99
C SER A 3 24.31 -12.81 -13.03
N SER A 4 24.24 -11.95 -12.03
CA SER A 4 23.03 -11.76 -11.23
C SER A 4 21.98 -11.14 -12.15
N SER A 5 21.22 -11.99 -12.85
CA SER A 5 20.08 -11.55 -13.64
C SER A 5 18.97 -11.16 -12.65
N SER A 6 18.84 -9.85 -12.40
CA SER A 6 17.67 -9.36 -11.69
C SER A 6 16.42 -9.69 -12.53
N PRO A 7 15.34 -10.19 -11.91
CA PRO A 7 14.11 -10.47 -12.65
C PRO A 7 13.63 -9.22 -13.39
N PRO A 8 13.05 -9.37 -14.59
CA PRO A 8 12.66 -8.23 -15.41
C PRO A 8 11.65 -7.36 -14.64
N ARG A 9 11.97 -6.06 -14.52
CA ARG A 9 11.04 -5.08 -13.96
C ARG A 9 9.99 -4.75 -15.01
N ILE A 10 8.82 -5.35 -14.81
CA ILE A 10 7.68 -5.30 -15.72
C ILE A 10 6.82 -4.04 -15.51
N LEU A 11 6.86 -3.49 -14.30
CA LEU A 11 6.18 -2.27 -13.88
C LEU A 11 7.14 -1.41 -13.06
N GLN A 12 7.29 -0.14 -13.45
CA GLN A 12 7.91 0.89 -12.63
C GLN A 12 6.88 1.97 -12.35
N ALA A 13 6.74 2.33 -11.08
CA ALA A 13 5.79 3.33 -10.62
C ALA A 13 6.45 4.23 -9.59
N THR A 14 6.08 5.51 -9.60
CA THR A 14 6.47 6.48 -8.58
C THR A 14 5.21 6.96 -7.87
N ALA A 15 5.16 6.75 -6.55
CA ALA A 15 4.12 7.37 -5.73
C ALA A 15 4.43 8.87 -5.56
N ARG A 16 3.46 9.72 -5.87
CA ARG A 16 3.53 11.19 -5.78
C ARG A 16 2.19 11.71 -5.24
N ASN A 17 2.13 12.97 -4.81
CA ASN A 17 0.88 13.64 -4.41
C ASN A 17 0.06 12.82 -3.39
N ARG A 18 0.65 12.60 -2.20
CA ARG A 18 0.01 11.84 -1.13
C ARG A 18 -0.76 12.76 -0.19
N VAL A 19 -2.02 12.43 0.05
CA VAL A 19 -2.88 13.04 1.08
C VAL A 19 -3.26 11.96 2.08
N ILE A 20 -3.11 12.25 3.37
CA ILE A 20 -3.44 11.32 4.46
C ILE A 20 -4.34 12.03 5.45
N VAL A 21 -5.41 11.37 5.88
CA VAL A 21 -6.28 11.82 6.97
C VAL A 21 -6.34 10.70 8.01
N SER A 22 -6.06 11.03 9.26
CA SER A 22 -6.27 10.15 10.41
C SER A 22 -7.67 10.35 10.99
N TYR A 23 -8.28 9.28 11.45
CA TYR A 23 -9.59 9.33 12.10
C TYR A 23 -9.69 8.25 13.18
N GLY A 24 -10.43 8.56 14.25
CA GLY A 24 -10.68 7.62 15.33
C GLY A 24 -11.61 6.49 14.90
N VAL A 25 -11.35 5.28 15.39
CA VAL A 25 -12.20 4.10 15.18
C VAL A 25 -12.55 3.44 16.50
N VAL A 26 -13.75 2.85 16.58
CA VAL A 26 -14.18 2.08 17.75
C VAL A 26 -13.58 0.68 17.66
N PRO A 27 -12.70 0.26 18.60
CA PRO A 27 -11.98 -1.01 18.49
C PRO A 27 -12.87 -2.22 18.26
N ASP A 28 -14.00 -2.30 18.97
CA ASP A 28 -14.96 -3.40 18.89
C ASP A 28 -15.59 -3.54 17.49
N ARG A 29 -15.66 -2.45 16.72
CA ARG A 29 -16.16 -2.48 15.35
C ARG A 29 -15.11 -2.94 14.35
N VAL A 30 -13.82 -2.82 14.67
CA VAL A 30 -12.72 -3.14 13.76
C VAL A 30 -12.15 -4.54 14.04
N ALA A 31 -12.23 -5.02 15.28
CA ALA A 31 -11.75 -6.35 15.67
C ALA A 31 -12.22 -7.49 14.73
N PRO A 32 -13.48 -7.53 14.25
CA PRO A 32 -13.92 -8.58 13.33
C PRO A 32 -13.33 -8.51 11.91
N LEU A 33 -12.72 -7.38 11.54
CA LEU A 33 -12.12 -7.18 10.22
C LEU A 33 -10.65 -7.59 10.17
N LEU A 34 -10.06 -7.90 11.32
CA LEU A 34 -8.66 -8.27 11.42
C LEU A 34 -8.47 -9.76 11.15
N PRO A 35 -7.38 -10.14 10.45
CA PRO A 35 -6.95 -11.53 10.37
C PRO A 35 -6.73 -12.18 11.75
N ASP A 36 -6.80 -13.50 11.78
CA ASP A 36 -6.55 -14.28 13.00
C ASP A 36 -5.19 -13.93 13.64
N GLY A 37 -5.18 -13.83 14.97
CA GLY A 37 -3.98 -13.48 15.74
C GLY A 37 -3.69 -11.98 15.80
N LEU A 38 -4.47 -11.12 15.12
CA LEU A 38 -4.37 -9.67 15.23
C LEU A 38 -5.47 -9.09 16.11
N VAL A 39 -5.13 -8.05 16.87
CA VAL A 39 -6.05 -7.30 17.74
C VAL A 39 -5.92 -5.80 17.47
N PRO A 40 -6.99 -5.00 17.66
CA PRO A 40 -6.90 -3.56 17.51
C PRO A 40 -5.82 -2.96 18.43
N ALA A 41 -5.06 -2.00 17.91
CA ALA A 41 -4.11 -1.24 18.71
C ALA A 41 -4.84 -0.45 19.81
N ARG A 42 -4.35 -0.54 21.05
CA ARG A 42 -5.04 0.02 22.23
C ARG A 42 -4.77 1.50 22.48
N HIS A 43 -3.68 2.05 21.94
CA HIS A 43 -3.23 3.41 22.26
C HIS A 43 -3.47 4.39 21.11
N ASP A 44 -3.31 3.93 19.87
CA ASP A 44 -3.44 4.76 18.69
C ASP A 44 -4.67 4.31 17.90
N GLY A 45 -5.87 4.28 18.51
CA GLY A 45 -7.16 3.86 17.93
C GLY A 45 -7.61 4.68 16.71
N THR A 46 -6.72 4.82 15.75
CA THR A 46 -6.68 5.73 14.63
C THR A 46 -6.44 4.86 13.41
N ALA A 47 -7.36 4.95 12.46
CA ALA A 47 -7.14 4.48 11.12
C ALA A 47 -6.75 5.67 10.23
N TYR A 48 -6.26 5.35 9.04
CA TYR A 48 -5.88 6.35 8.05
C TYR A 48 -6.58 6.06 6.73
N VAL A 49 -7.07 7.11 6.08
CA VAL A 49 -7.38 7.07 4.64
C VAL A 49 -6.25 7.81 3.93
N SER A 50 -5.67 7.17 2.91
CA SER A 50 -4.64 7.78 2.08
C SER A 50 -5.11 7.81 0.63
N LEU A 51 -5.03 8.98 0.01
CA LEU A 51 -5.06 9.12 -1.44
C LEU A 51 -3.61 9.26 -1.92
N VAL A 52 -3.21 8.43 -2.87
CA VAL A 52 -1.84 8.39 -3.39
C VAL A 52 -1.90 8.45 -4.91
N GLY A 53 -1.36 9.51 -5.51
CA GLY A 53 -1.10 9.54 -6.93
C GLY A 53 0.00 8.55 -7.29
N VAL A 54 -0.21 7.70 -8.29
CA VAL A 54 0.81 6.77 -8.76
C VAL A 54 1.07 7.04 -10.23
N GLU A 55 2.29 7.47 -10.52
CA GLU A 55 2.76 7.68 -11.89
C GLU A 55 3.46 6.41 -12.37
N LEU A 56 2.88 5.73 -13.36
CA LEU A 56 3.51 4.58 -13.99
C LEU A 56 4.55 5.07 -15.00
N THR A 57 5.82 4.88 -14.70
CA THR A 57 6.94 5.42 -15.50
C THR A 57 7.50 4.42 -16.50
N LYS A 58 7.20 3.13 -16.36
CA LYS A 58 7.61 2.09 -17.31
C LYS A 58 6.67 0.90 -17.23
N VAL A 59 5.75 0.80 -18.18
CA VAL A 59 4.78 -0.30 -18.29
C VAL A 59 5.14 -1.11 -19.53
N ARG A 60 5.49 -2.40 -19.39
CA ARG A 60 5.81 -3.27 -20.54
C ARG A 60 4.77 -4.36 -20.84
N VAL A 61 3.65 -4.37 -20.11
CA VAL A 61 2.68 -5.50 -20.10
C VAL A 61 1.23 -5.11 -20.35
N LEU A 62 0.89 -3.83 -20.44
CA LEU A 62 -0.50 -3.39 -20.67
C LEU A 62 -0.78 -2.96 -22.11
N GLY A 63 0.10 -3.29 -23.08
CA GLY A 63 -0.06 -2.87 -24.48
C GLY A 63 0.16 -1.37 -24.75
N LEU A 64 0.54 -0.62 -23.72
CA LEU A 64 1.04 0.76 -23.83
C LEU A 64 2.50 0.70 -24.29
N VAL A 65 2.77 1.22 -25.50
CA VAL A 65 4.11 1.32 -26.12
C VAL A 65 4.70 2.70 -25.86
#